data_AF-A0A7C5JT49-F1
#
_entry.id   AF-A0A7C5JT49-F1
#
_cell.length_a   1.000
_cell.length_b   1.000
_cell.length_c   1.000
_cell.angle_alpha   90.00
_cell.angle_beta   90.00
_cell.angle_gamma   90.00
#
_symmetry.space_group_name_H-M   'P 1'
#
loop_
_entity.id
_entity.type
_entity.pdbx_description
1 polymer ?
#
loop_
_entity_poly.entity_id
_entity_poly.type
_entity_poly.pdbx_seq_one_letter_code
_entity_poly.pdbx_strand_id
1 'polypeptide(L)'
;MIRFDCKCGAGIKVPERFTNDMTTCPHCGQDIRVPASALHKEVVDETVFSNRAKLLTNRSPHITNAWVIVLAVAMLMTIAIPWIAREEPNSDGESIFMSWDVLDTATDEMVIMFVGSWATAGAAILIACFLKGLPMSILRICLGFGGLTLLAVAMISSAEMPIDDEMMGAILKLNWPILAAPLALILIMHLRLRMGAIRSIRIWELILAVAVGALTAAYMVLAVTNYTQAEGDAFPVDLVFECGLNAVVIVACGMMIINGLVSKSKSNILQKVTLIVIYCHMAGYIGWLLYRPASMTGQTLLVLYLVNMVLIISGFTFFFLSGIINMLCDVRKSVLKRKRAIDEAKRSQRDWHRASNFVGVKS
;
A
#
# COMPACT_ATOMS: atom_id res chain seq x y z
N MET A 1 47.92 10.39 -20.75
CA MET A 1 47.11 10.36 -22.00
C MET A 1 45.79 11.06 -21.72
N ILE A 2 45.40 12.02 -22.57
CA ILE A 2 44.15 12.78 -22.45
C ILE A 2 43.05 12.04 -23.23
N ARG A 3 41.86 11.92 -22.63
CA ARG A 3 40.66 11.39 -23.29
C ARG A 3 39.62 12.49 -23.40
N PHE A 4 39.04 12.66 -24.58
CA PHE A 4 37.94 13.60 -24.82
C PHE A 4 37.07 13.10 -25.96
N ASP A 5 35.83 13.57 -26.00
CA ASP A 5 34.85 13.15 -27.01
C ASP A 5 34.80 14.16 -28.16
N CYS A 6 34.74 13.66 -29.39
CA CYS A 6 34.42 14.47 -30.55
C CYS A 6 32.91 14.75 -30.60
N LYS A 7 32.48 15.80 -31.31
CA LYS A 7 31.06 16.07 -31.60
C LYS A 7 30.34 14.92 -32.30
N CYS A 8 31.07 14.04 -33.00
CA CYS A 8 30.49 12.82 -33.59
C CYS A 8 30.24 11.70 -32.58
N GLY A 9 30.59 11.87 -31.31
CA GLY A 9 30.41 10.88 -30.24
C GLY A 9 31.57 9.88 -30.11
N ALA A 10 32.58 9.94 -30.97
CA ALA A 10 33.77 9.08 -30.86
C ALA A 10 34.74 9.59 -29.78
N GLY A 11 35.19 8.69 -28.91
CA GLY A 11 36.20 8.99 -27.90
C GLY A 11 37.62 8.96 -28.47
N ILE A 12 38.36 10.06 -28.33
CA ILE A 12 39.71 10.24 -28.85
C ILE A 12 40.73 10.15 -27.70
N LYS A 13 41.90 9.56 -27.98
CA LYS A 13 43.01 9.46 -27.04
C LYS A 13 44.26 10.10 -27.64
N VAL A 14 44.82 11.09 -26.96
CA VAL A 14 46.01 11.81 -27.44
C VAL A 14 47.08 11.86 -26.33
N PRO A 15 48.38 11.74 -26.65
CA PRO A 15 49.45 11.98 -25.69
C PRO A 15 49.39 13.40 -25.12
N GLU A 16 49.73 13.56 -23.83
CA GLU A 16 49.65 14.86 -23.12
C GLU A 16 50.53 15.97 -23.72
N ARG A 17 51.58 15.61 -24.46
CA ARG A 17 52.43 16.59 -25.15
C ARG A 17 51.71 17.41 -26.22
N PHE A 18 50.55 16.96 -26.70
CA PHE A 18 49.74 17.66 -27.72
C PHE A 18 48.63 18.51 -27.09
N THR A 19 48.77 18.89 -25.83
CA THR A 19 47.80 19.73 -25.14
C THR A 19 47.72 21.11 -25.82
N ASN A 20 46.51 21.62 -26.05
CA ASN A 20 46.22 22.86 -26.78
C ASN A 20 46.50 22.86 -28.29
N ASP A 21 47.05 21.77 -28.85
CA ASP A 21 47.23 21.61 -30.28
C ASP A 21 45.91 21.25 -30.99
N MET A 22 45.91 21.40 -32.32
CA MET A 22 44.83 20.89 -33.17
C MET A 22 45.12 19.44 -33.58
N THR A 23 44.10 18.58 -33.53
CA THR A 23 44.18 17.21 -34.01
C THR A 23 42.94 16.88 -34.84
N THR A 24 43.09 16.05 -35.87
CA THR A 24 41.98 15.66 -36.74
C THR A 24 41.33 14.38 -36.22
N CYS A 25 39.99 14.38 -36.09
CA CYS A 25 39.25 13.19 -35.69
C CYS A 25 39.40 12.09 -36.75
N PRO A 26 39.85 10.87 -36.39
CA PRO A 26 39.97 9.77 -37.34
C PRO A 26 38.62 9.26 -37.85
N HIS A 27 37.52 9.61 -37.18
CA HIS A 27 36.18 9.08 -37.48
C HIS A 27 35.32 10.02 -38.35
N CYS A 28 35.47 11.33 -38.20
CA CYS A 28 34.68 12.31 -38.95
C CYS A 28 35.51 13.35 -39.72
N GLY A 29 36.85 13.31 -39.61
CA GLY A 29 37.75 14.23 -40.30
C GLY A 29 37.73 15.67 -39.81
N GLN A 30 36.98 16.00 -38.74
CA GLN A 30 36.96 17.36 -38.20
C GLN A 30 38.21 17.64 -37.36
N ASP A 31 38.73 18.87 -37.50
CA ASP A 31 39.80 19.38 -36.65
C ASP A 31 39.26 19.81 -35.29
N ILE A 32 39.89 19.31 -34.23
CA ILE A 32 39.48 19.50 -32.84
C ILE A 32 40.68 19.99 -32.05
N ARG A 33 40.45 20.99 -31.21
CA ARG A 33 41.46 21.47 -30.27
C ARG A 33 41.57 20.51 -29.08
N VAL A 34 42.76 19.99 -28.82
CA VAL A 34 43.02 19.12 -27.67
C VAL A 34 42.90 19.97 -26.40
N PRO A 35 41.99 19.63 -25.47
CA PRO A 35 41.73 20.46 -24.29
C PRO A 35 42.96 20.50 -23.36
N ALA A 36 43.21 21.69 -22.79
CA ALA A 36 44.22 21.88 -21.75
C ALA A 36 44.02 20.89 -20.61
N SER A 37 44.96 19.95 -20.41
CA SER A 37 44.90 18.99 -19.31
C SER A 37 45.14 19.69 -17.98
N ALA A 38 44.08 20.27 -17.40
CA ALA A 38 43.84 20.45 -15.97
C ALA A 38 42.56 21.27 -15.76
N LEU A 39 41.37 20.72 -16.06
CA LEU A 39 40.09 21.04 -15.36
C LEU A 39 38.83 20.33 -15.93
N HIS A 40 38.96 19.21 -16.65
CA HIS A 40 37.80 18.36 -16.96
C HIS A 40 37.59 17.23 -15.93
N LYS A 41 37.90 17.52 -14.67
CA LYS A 41 37.32 16.80 -13.53
C LYS A 41 36.12 17.61 -13.06
N GLU A 42 34.95 16.97 -13.03
CA GLU A 42 33.72 17.33 -12.29
C GLU A 42 32.55 18.05 -13.01
N VAL A 43 32.73 18.88 -14.04
CA VAL A 43 31.56 19.62 -14.58
C VAL A 43 30.60 18.77 -15.43
N VAL A 44 31.05 17.63 -15.97
CA VAL A 44 30.17 16.73 -16.77
C VAL A 44 29.44 15.70 -15.90
N ASP A 45 29.90 15.45 -14.67
CA ASP A 45 29.22 14.49 -13.79
C ASP A 45 28.09 15.15 -12.99
N GLU A 46 28.13 16.47 -12.74
CA GLU A 46 27.11 17.14 -11.93
C GLU A 46 25.75 17.24 -12.65
N THR A 47 25.74 17.39 -13.98
CA THR A 47 24.48 17.40 -14.76
C THR A 47 23.90 16.01 -14.95
N VAL A 48 24.73 14.97 -15.08
CA VAL A 48 24.27 13.57 -15.17
C VAL A 48 23.84 13.06 -13.79
N PHE A 49 24.55 13.37 -12.70
CA PHE A 49 24.09 13.08 -11.34
C PHE A 49 22.86 13.90 -10.96
N SER A 50 22.77 15.18 -11.32
CA SER A 50 21.59 16.02 -11.08
C SER A 50 20.37 15.50 -11.84
N ASN A 51 20.52 15.11 -13.11
CA ASN A 51 19.43 14.55 -13.90
C ASN A 51 19.05 13.13 -13.43
N ARG A 52 20.01 12.29 -13.01
CA ARG A 52 19.72 10.95 -12.46
C ARG A 52 19.14 11.03 -11.04
N ALA A 53 19.57 11.99 -10.23
CA ALA A 53 18.97 12.30 -8.92
C ALA A 53 17.56 12.86 -9.10
N LYS A 54 17.32 13.78 -10.05
CA LYS A 54 15.99 14.27 -10.43
C LYS A 54 15.10 13.15 -10.98
N LEU A 55 15.60 12.25 -11.83
CA LEU A 55 14.83 11.09 -12.33
C LEU A 55 14.52 10.06 -11.23
N LEU A 56 15.37 9.92 -10.21
CA LEU A 56 15.14 9.03 -9.07
C LEU A 56 14.24 9.65 -7.99
N THR A 57 14.26 10.98 -7.82
CA THR A 57 13.35 11.70 -6.90
C THR A 57 11.99 12.01 -7.52
N ASN A 58 11.90 12.02 -8.85
CA ASN A 58 10.67 12.28 -9.61
C ASN A 58 9.93 11.01 -10.02
N ARG A 59 10.14 9.87 -9.32
CA ARG A 59 9.16 8.78 -9.34
C ARG A 59 7.88 9.32 -8.70
N SER A 60 6.89 9.58 -9.55
CA SER A 60 5.74 10.43 -9.22
C SER A 60 5.14 10.09 -7.85
N PRO A 61 5.02 11.08 -6.94
CA PRO A 61 4.37 10.90 -5.64
C PRO A 61 2.85 10.64 -5.76
N HIS A 62 2.27 10.75 -6.95
CA HIS A 62 0.84 10.59 -7.19
C HIS A 62 0.33 9.17 -6.93
N ILE A 63 1.13 8.14 -7.22
CA ILE A 63 0.70 6.74 -7.02
C ILE A 63 0.59 6.40 -5.52
N THR A 64 1.36 7.05 -4.66
CA THR A 64 1.37 6.77 -3.20
C THR A 64 0.13 7.27 -2.46
N ASN A 65 -0.59 8.24 -3.02
CA ASN A 65 -1.83 8.77 -2.43
C ASN A 65 -3.09 8.21 -3.08
N ALA A 66 -2.99 7.65 -4.29
CA ALA A 66 -4.11 7.08 -5.04
C ALA A 66 -4.93 6.09 -4.20
N TRP A 67 -4.29 5.19 -3.46
CA TRP A 67 -5.00 4.20 -2.63
C TRP A 67 -5.76 4.81 -1.46
N VAL A 68 -5.25 5.90 -0.87
CA VAL A 68 -5.96 6.60 0.21
C VAL A 68 -7.21 7.27 -0.33
N ILE A 69 -7.10 7.88 -1.51
CA ILE A 69 -8.24 8.49 -2.19
C ILE A 69 -9.25 7.42 -2.58
N VAL A 70 -8.81 6.31 -3.17
CA VAL A 70 -9.70 5.19 -3.55
C VAL A 70 -10.45 4.64 -2.33
N LEU A 71 -9.77 4.42 -1.22
CA LEU A 71 -10.39 3.87 -0.02
C LEU A 71 -11.35 4.87 0.64
N ALA A 72 -10.96 6.14 0.71
CA ALA A 72 -11.83 7.19 1.23
C ALA A 72 -13.05 7.42 0.34
N VAL A 73 -12.88 7.37 -1.00
CA VAL A 73 -13.98 7.41 -1.95
C VAL A 73 -14.88 6.20 -1.78
N ALA A 74 -14.34 5.00 -1.60
CA ALA A 74 -15.14 3.80 -1.32
C ALA A 74 -15.96 3.95 -0.03
N MET A 75 -15.37 4.50 1.04
CA MET A 75 -16.10 4.83 2.27
C MET A 75 -17.20 5.86 2.02
N LEU A 76 -16.97 6.90 1.21
CA LEU A 76 -18.00 7.88 0.86
C LEU A 76 -19.06 7.29 -0.07
N MET A 77 -18.72 6.35 -0.94
CA MET A 77 -19.69 5.70 -1.82
C MET A 77 -20.72 4.89 -1.03
N THR A 78 -20.39 4.44 0.19
CA THR A 78 -21.40 3.83 1.09
C THR A 78 -22.59 4.76 1.32
N ILE A 79 -22.40 6.08 1.26
CA ILE A 79 -23.48 7.06 1.40
C ILE A 79 -24.48 7.00 0.23
N ALA A 80 -23.96 6.81 -0.98
CA ALA A 80 -24.68 7.05 -2.23
C ALA A 80 -25.13 5.77 -2.95
N ILE A 81 -24.62 4.60 -2.55
CA ILE A 81 -25.01 3.33 -3.15
C ILE A 81 -26.37 2.90 -2.57
N PRO A 82 -27.44 2.82 -3.39
CA PRO A 82 -28.69 2.23 -2.95
C PRO A 82 -28.51 0.73 -2.74
N TRP A 83 -29.13 0.23 -1.68
CA TRP A 83 -29.17 -1.15 -1.26
C TRP A 83 -30.53 -1.71 -1.62
N ILE A 84 -30.57 -2.73 -2.46
CA ILE A 84 -31.82 -3.42 -2.76
C ILE A 84 -31.98 -4.49 -1.69
N ALA A 85 -33.12 -4.55 -1.02
CA ALA A 85 -33.42 -5.63 -0.12
C ALA A 85 -34.86 -6.10 -0.27
N ARG A 86 -35.04 -7.38 0.04
CA ARG A 86 -36.34 -8.02 -0.01
C ARG A 86 -37.00 -7.95 1.36
N GLU A 87 -38.14 -7.28 1.44
CA GLU A 87 -38.98 -7.25 2.63
C GLU A 87 -39.61 -8.64 2.78
N GLU A 88 -38.99 -9.54 3.53
CA GLU A 88 -39.49 -10.89 3.83
C GLU A 88 -39.53 -11.91 2.67
N PRO A 89 -39.42 -13.23 2.96
CA PRO A 89 -39.47 -14.29 1.95
C PRO A 89 -40.79 -14.39 1.18
N ASN A 90 -41.86 -13.73 1.64
CA ASN A 90 -43.21 -13.83 1.09
C ASN A 90 -43.80 -12.50 0.60
N SER A 91 -43.08 -11.38 0.67
CA SER A 91 -43.53 -10.16 0.01
C SER A 91 -42.93 -10.09 -1.40
N ASP A 92 -43.75 -9.72 -2.37
CA ASP A 92 -43.33 -9.44 -3.75
C ASP A 92 -42.61 -8.08 -3.87
N GLY A 93 -42.38 -7.38 -2.75
CA GLY A 93 -41.77 -6.07 -2.70
C GLY A 93 -40.24 -6.14 -2.55
N GLU A 94 -39.52 -5.73 -3.59
CA GLU A 94 -38.15 -5.24 -3.43
C GLU A 94 -38.24 -3.78 -2.94
N SER A 95 -37.66 -3.50 -1.77
CA SER A 95 -37.49 -2.12 -1.31
C SER A 95 -36.03 -1.69 -1.45
N ILE A 96 -35.86 -0.42 -1.83
CA ILE A 96 -34.56 0.21 -1.98
C ILE A 96 -34.29 0.98 -0.70
N PHE A 97 -33.25 0.60 0.02
CA PHE A 97 -32.74 1.27 1.19
C PHE A 97 -31.52 2.11 0.81
N MET A 98 -31.40 3.29 1.37
CA MET A 98 -30.19 4.08 1.37
C MET A 98 -29.47 3.94 2.70
N SER A 99 -28.17 4.25 2.74
CA SER A 99 -27.42 4.25 4.00
C SER A 99 -27.93 5.26 5.03
N TRP A 100 -28.74 6.23 4.61
CA TRP A 100 -29.44 7.16 5.51
C TRP A 100 -30.61 6.50 6.24
N ASP A 101 -31.27 5.51 5.64
CA ASP A 101 -32.38 4.79 6.26
C ASP A 101 -31.89 3.92 7.43
N VAL A 102 -30.62 3.51 7.38
CA VAL A 102 -29.92 2.88 8.51
C VAL A 102 -29.74 3.89 9.65
N LEU A 103 -29.48 5.16 9.36
CA LEU A 103 -29.31 6.19 10.39
C LEU A 103 -30.62 6.48 11.13
N ASP A 104 -31.76 6.45 10.44
CA ASP A 104 -33.06 6.72 11.03
C ASP A 104 -33.47 5.67 12.09
N THR A 105 -32.88 4.47 12.02
CA THR A 105 -33.16 3.35 12.94
C THR A 105 -31.99 3.01 13.86
N ALA A 106 -30.83 3.67 13.69
CA ALA A 106 -29.63 3.43 14.46
C ALA A 106 -29.60 4.21 15.79
N THR A 107 -28.82 3.75 16.75
CA THR A 107 -28.60 4.50 18.00
C THR A 107 -27.78 5.76 17.75
N ASP A 108 -27.88 6.76 18.63
CA ASP A 108 -27.14 8.02 18.52
C ASP A 108 -25.63 7.79 18.35
N GLU A 109 -25.06 6.79 19.04
CA GLU A 109 -23.63 6.45 18.95
C GLU A 109 -23.25 5.89 17.59
N MET A 110 -24.12 5.10 16.97
CA MET A 110 -23.91 4.59 15.61
C MET A 110 -24.01 5.72 14.58
N VAL A 111 -24.98 6.62 14.74
CA VAL A 111 -25.11 7.79 13.87
C VAL A 111 -23.84 8.64 13.94
N ILE A 112 -23.33 8.90 15.14
CA ILE A 112 -22.06 9.61 15.36
C ILE A 112 -20.90 8.88 14.67
N MET A 113 -20.85 7.55 14.77
CA MET A 113 -19.79 6.77 14.16
C MET A 113 -19.86 6.79 12.62
N PHE A 114 -21.03 6.58 12.00
CA PHE A 114 -21.17 6.61 10.55
C PHE A 114 -20.85 7.99 9.97
N VAL A 115 -21.47 9.04 10.53
CA VAL A 115 -21.23 10.42 10.11
C VAL A 115 -19.77 10.81 10.36
N GLY A 116 -19.20 10.46 11.50
CA GLY A 116 -17.79 10.67 11.82
C GLY A 116 -16.85 9.93 10.85
N SER A 117 -17.23 8.74 10.40
CA SER A 117 -16.46 7.95 9.44
C SER A 117 -16.47 8.55 8.04
N TRP A 118 -17.62 9.03 7.59
CA TRP A 118 -17.74 9.75 6.33
C TRP A 118 -17.00 11.09 6.36
N ALA A 119 -17.11 11.86 7.45
CA ALA A 119 -16.35 13.08 7.65
C ALA A 119 -14.83 12.81 7.62
N THR A 120 -14.39 11.73 8.28
CA THR A 120 -12.98 11.31 8.28
C THR A 120 -12.51 10.88 6.89
N ALA A 121 -13.34 10.18 6.12
CA ALA A 121 -13.05 9.82 4.74
C ALA A 121 -12.93 11.07 3.85
N GLY A 122 -13.88 12.02 3.95
CA GLY A 122 -13.83 13.29 3.23
C GLY A 122 -12.58 14.10 3.58
N ALA A 123 -12.24 14.19 4.88
CA ALA A 123 -11.02 14.82 5.34
C ALA A 123 -9.78 14.12 4.75
N ALA A 124 -9.74 12.79 4.74
CA ALA A 124 -8.63 12.02 4.18
C ALA A 124 -8.40 12.31 2.68
N ILE A 125 -9.46 12.50 1.88
CA ILE A 125 -9.35 12.90 0.47
C ILE A 125 -8.73 14.29 0.34
N LEU A 126 -9.31 15.28 1.02
CA LEU A 126 -8.82 16.67 0.98
C LEU A 126 -7.34 16.72 1.39
N ILE A 127 -7.03 16.11 2.52
CA ILE A 127 -5.67 16.04 3.06
C ILE A 127 -4.70 15.35 2.11
N ALA A 128 -5.11 14.24 1.47
CA ALA A 128 -4.28 13.52 0.50
C ALA A 128 -3.94 14.35 -0.74
N CYS A 129 -4.74 15.36 -1.07
CA CYS A 129 -4.47 16.31 -2.13
C CYS A 129 -3.44 17.37 -1.74
N PHE A 130 -3.43 17.82 -0.47
CA PHE A 130 -2.60 18.95 -0.03
C PHE A 130 -1.29 18.58 0.69
N LEU A 131 -1.27 17.47 1.45
CA LEU A 131 -0.11 17.11 2.28
C LEU A 131 0.75 16.00 1.67
N LYS A 132 2.06 16.10 1.91
CA LYS A 132 3.07 15.12 1.45
C LYS A 132 4.08 14.79 2.55
N GLY A 133 4.64 13.59 2.51
CA GLY A 133 5.73 13.15 3.40
C GLY A 133 5.29 12.88 4.85
N LEU A 134 6.12 13.30 5.81
CA LEU A 134 5.93 13.02 7.24
C LEU A 134 4.61 13.60 7.80
N PRO A 135 4.20 14.86 7.51
CA PRO A 135 2.92 15.39 8.00
C PRO A 135 1.72 14.57 7.55
N MET A 136 1.70 14.13 6.28
CA MET A 136 0.67 13.23 5.75
C MET A 136 0.65 11.90 6.50
N SER A 137 1.83 11.38 6.85
CA SER A 137 1.98 10.10 7.54
C SER A 137 1.41 10.16 8.95
N ILE A 138 1.77 11.20 9.72
CA ILE A 138 1.24 11.44 11.06
C ILE A 138 -0.29 11.60 11.01
N LEU A 139 -0.78 12.38 10.05
CA LEU A 139 -2.22 12.63 9.94
C LEU A 139 -2.99 11.36 9.57
N ARG A 140 -2.46 10.49 8.70
CA ARG A 140 -3.06 9.16 8.45
C ARG A 140 -3.14 8.30 9.71
N ILE A 141 -2.10 8.34 10.56
CA ILE A 141 -2.12 7.65 11.86
C ILE A 141 -3.24 8.23 12.73
N CYS A 142 -3.33 9.56 12.84
CA CYS A 142 -4.36 10.22 13.65
C CYS A 142 -5.78 9.90 13.14
N LEU A 143 -6.03 9.97 11.84
CA LEU A 143 -7.34 9.66 11.25
C LEU A 143 -7.71 8.17 11.42
N GLY A 144 -6.76 7.27 11.17
CA GLY A 144 -6.98 5.84 11.37
C GLY A 144 -7.20 5.47 12.84
N PHE A 145 -6.40 6.03 13.75
CA PHE A 145 -6.54 5.79 15.20
C PHE A 145 -7.84 6.38 15.76
N GLY A 146 -8.16 7.62 15.37
CA GLY A 146 -9.40 8.28 15.76
C GLY A 146 -10.63 7.51 15.29
N GLY A 147 -10.61 7.03 14.03
CA GLY A 147 -11.66 6.17 13.50
C GLY A 147 -11.81 4.84 14.23
N LEU A 148 -10.70 4.18 14.56
CA LEU A 148 -10.72 2.94 15.37
C LEU A 148 -11.22 3.19 16.80
N THR A 149 -10.94 4.35 17.38
CA THR A 149 -11.44 4.70 18.71
C THR A 149 -12.94 4.99 18.68
N LEU A 150 -13.42 5.74 17.68
CA LEU A 150 -14.85 5.97 17.47
C LEU A 150 -15.61 4.66 17.30
N LEU A 151 -15.05 3.74 16.51
CA LEU A 151 -15.58 2.40 16.36
C LEU A 151 -15.62 1.63 17.68
N ALA A 152 -14.52 1.63 18.45
CA ALA A 152 -14.47 0.91 19.71
C ALA A 152 -15.54 1.43 20.69
N VAL A 153 -15.76 2.74 20.72
CA VAL A 153 -16.83 3.37 21.51
C VAL A 153 -18.20 2.92 20.99
N ALA A 154 -18.45 2.98 19.67
CA ALA A 154 -19.72 2.54 19.08
C ALA A 154 -20.00 1.05 19.36
N MET A 155 -18.99 0.19 19.29
CA MET A 155 -19.10 -1.23 19.59
C MET A 155 -19.47 -1.48 21.06
N ILE A 156 -18.84 -0.76 21.99
CA ILE A 156 -19.14 -0.85 23.42
C ILE A 156 -20.58 -0.40 23.71
N SER A 157 -21.03 0.69 23.10
CA SER A 157 -22.40 1.19 23.24
C SER A 157 -23.44 0.28 22.58
N SER A 158 -23.07 -0.38 21.48
CA SER A 158 -23.95 -1.30 20.74
C SER A 158 -24.15 -2.67 21.41
N ALA A 159 -23.37 -2.98 22.46
CA ALA A 159 -23.44 -4.25 23.18
C ALA A 159 -24.79 -4.48 23.90
N GLU A 160 -25.65 -3.47 23.98
CA GLU A 160 -26.99 -3.55 24.56
C GLU A 160 -28.08 -3.94 23.55
N MET A 161 -27.77 -4.06 22.25
CA MET A 161 -28.77 -4.52 21.28
C MET A 161 -29.08 -6.01 21.51
N PRO A 162 -30.37 -6.40 21.57
CA PRO A 162 -30.81 -7.78 21.70
C PRO A 162 -30.62 -8.49 20.36
N ILE A 163 -29.37 -8.76 19.99
CA ILE A 163 -29.06 -9.61 18.86
C ILE A 163 -28.89 -11.01 19.41
N ASP A 164 -29.48 -12.00 18.74
CA ASP A 164 -29.31 -13.41 19.09
C ASP A 164 -27.81 -13.76 19.11
N ASP A 165 -27.26 -13.87 20.32
CA ASP A 165 -25.81 -13.89 20.62
C ASP A 165 -25.09 -15.02 19.87
N GLU A 166 -25.82 -16.09 19.55
CA GLU A 166 -25.29 -17.25 18.83
C GLU A 166 -25.01 -16.95 17.35
N MET A 167 -25.96 -16.32 16.64
CA MET A 167 -25.83 -16.05 15.21
C MET A 167 -24.85 -14.91 14.95
N MET A 168 -24.95 -13.83 15.72
CA MET A 168 -24.05 -12.67 15.62
C MET A 168 -22.62 -13.05 16.02
N GLY A 169 -22.49 -13.81 17.11
CA GLY A 169 -21.21 -14.33 17.57
C GLY A 169 -20.55 -15.24 16.52
N ALA A 170 -21.32 -16.10 15.85
CA ALA A 170 -20.81 -16.94 14.78
C ALA A 170 -20.36 -16.11 13.58
N ILE A 171 -21.18 -15.20 13.07
CA ILE A 171 -20.88 -14.38 11.89
C ILE A 171 -19.65 -13.49 12.13
N LEU A 172 -19.52 -12.84 13.29
CA LEU A 172 -18.37 -11.99 13.60
C LEU A 172 -17.09 -12.78 13.82
N LYS A 173 -17.14 -13.90 14.57
CA LYS A 173 -15.97 -14.77 14.78
C LYS A 173 -15.47 -15.36 13.47
N LEU A 174 -16.38 -15.63 12.54
CA LEU A 174 -16.08 -16.26 11.26
C LEU A 174 -15.58 -15.26 10.21
N ASN A 175 -16.15 -14.05 10.14
CA ASN A 175 -15.78 -13.04 9.16
C ASN A 175 -14.57 -12.19 9.56
N TRP A 176 -14.34 -11.96 10.87
CA TRP A 176 -13.22 -11.14 11.33
C TRP A 176 -11.85 -11.63 10.81
N PRO A 177 -11.51 -12.93 10.86
CA PRO A 177 -10.25 -13.42 10.34
C PRO A 177 -10.13 -13.25 8.83
N ILE A 178 -11.23 -13.38 8.08
CA ILE A 178 -11.28 -13.23 6.61
C ILE A 178 -10.95 -11.80 6.20
N LEU A 179 -11.32 -10.81 7.01
CA LEU A 179 -11.04 -9.40 6.73
C LEU A 179 -9.70 -8.94 7.29
N ALA A 180 -9.37 -9.35 8.51
CA ALA A 180 -8.13 -8.94 9.16
C ALA A 180 -6.89 -9.55 8.47
N ALA A 181 -7.01 -10.79 7.98
CA ALA A 181 -5.88 -11.51 7.40
C ALA A 181 -5.36 -10.91 6.08
N PRO A 182 -6.19 -10.59 5.07
CA PRO A 182 -5.75 -9.90 3.85
C PRO A 182 -5.19 -8.51 4.13
N LEU A 183 -5.75 -7.77 5.10
CA LEU A 183 -5.22 -6.46 5.51
C LEU A 183 -3.80 -6.58 6.07
N ALA A 184 -3.54 -7.60 6.89
CA ALA A 184 -2.21 -7.88 7.40
C ALA A 184 -1.22 -8.23 6.26
N LEU A 185 -1.66 -9.01 5.26
CA LEU A 185 -0.85 -9.31 4.07
C LEU A 185 -0.53 -8.04 3.26
N ILE A 186 -1.51 -7.17 3.03
CA ILE A 186 -1.30 -5.88 2.36
C ILE A 186 -0.26 -5.04 3.12
N LEU A 187 -0.37 -4.95 4.45
CA LEU A 187 0.56 -4.24 5.31
C LEU A 187 2.00 -4.75 5.13
N ILE A 188 2.24 -6.06 5.29
CA ILE A 188 3.59 -6.62 5.22
C ILE A 188 4.19 -6.49 3.81
N MET A 189 3.35 -6.57 2.78
CA MET A 189 3.78 -6.37 1.41
C MET A 189 4.19 -4.92 1.13
N HIS A 190 3.44 -3.93 1.60
CA HIS A 190 3.84 -2.53 1.51
C HIS A 190 5.13 -2.25 2.28
N LEU A 191 5.29 -2.85 3.47
CA LEU A 191 6.53 -2.80 4.24
C LEU A 191 7.71 -3.33 3.43
N ARG A 192 7.59 -4.51 2.81
CA ARG A 192 8.66 -5.08 1.98
C ARG A 192 8.94 -4.26 0.72
N LEU A 193 7.91 -3.80 0.00
CA LEU A 193 8.09 -2.96 -1.19
C LEU A 193 8.88 -1.68 -0.89
N ARG A 194 8.73 -1.12 0.31
CA ARG A 194 9.36 0.14 0.70
C ARG A 194 10.68 -0.02 1.41
N MET A 195 10.79 -1.01 2.29
CA MET A 195 11.99 -1.23 3.10
C MET A 195 13.04 -2.09 2.39
N GLY A 196 12.68 -2.73 1.27
CA GLY A 196 13.54 -3.59 0.48
C GLY A 196 13.67 -5.00 1.08
N ALA A 197 14.69 -5.74 0.64
CA ALA A 197 14.92 -7.14 1.01
C ALA A 197 15.53 -7.33 2.42
N ILE A 198 14.98 -6.65 3.43
CA ILE A 198 15.37 -6.89 4.83
C ILE A 198 14.93 -8.30 5.24
N ARG A 199 15.86 -9.08 5.81
CA ARG A 199 15.64 -10.47 6.19
C ARG A 199 14.48 -10.65 7.18
N SER A 200 14.33 -9.75 8.16
CA SER A 200 13.24 -9.82 9.14
C SER A 200 11.87 -9.68 8.52
N ILE A 201 11.68 -8.72 7.61
CA ILE A 201 10.39 -8.51 6.92
C ILE A 201 10.02 -9.74 6.09
N ARG A 202 11.02 -10.33 5.42
CA ARG A 202 10.83 -11.55 4.62
C ARG A 202 10.40 -12.75 5.47
N ILE A 203 10.96 -12.89 6.67
CA ILE A 203 10.56 -13.94 7.62
C ILE A 203 9.12 -13.70 8.07
N TRP A 204 8.78 -12.47 8.46
CA TRP A 204 7.43 -12.12 8.87
C TRP A 204 6.40 -12.29 7.75
N GLU A 205 6.75 -11.95 6.51
CA GLU A 205 5.91 -12.19 5.35
C GLU A 205 5.66 -13.68 5.11
N LEU A 206 6.68 -14.51 5.27
CA LEU A 206 6.54 -15.96 5.14
C LEU A 206 5.63 -16.53 6.24
N ILE A 207 5.88 -16.15 7.49
CA ILE A 207 5.06 -16.59 8.64
C ILE A 207 3.61 -16.18 8.44
N LEU A 208 3.37 -14.91 8.06
CA LEU A 208 2.04 -14.39 7.86
C LEU A 208 1.33 -15.04 6.67
N ALA A 209 2.01 -15.22 5.53
CA ALA A 209 1.43 -15.89 4.37
C ALA A 209 1.06 -17.34 4.67
N VAL A 210 1.88 -18.08 5.42
CA VAL A 210 1.56 -19.45 5.85
C VAL A 210 0.38 -19.46 6.81
N ALA A 211 0.39 -18.60 7.83
CA ALA A 211 -0.68 -18.54 8.82
C ALA A 211 -2.03 -18.17 8.18
N VAL A 212 -2.04 -17.13 7.34
CA VAL A 212 -3.24 -16.69 6.62
C VAL A 212 -3.69 -17.76 5.62
N GLY A 213 -2.79 -18.34 4.83
CA GLY A 213 -3.13 -19.40 3.88
C GLY A 213 -3.74 -20.63 4.57
N ALA A 214 -3.18 -21.06 5.70
CA ALA A 214 -3.72 -22.17 6.48
C ALA A 214 -5.10 -21.86 7.06
N LEU A 215 -5.27 -20.65 7.62
CA LEU A 215 -6.54 -20.22 8.18
C LEU A 215 -7.64 -20.11 7.12
N THR A 216 -7.33 -19.52 5.95
CA THR A 216 -8.26 -19.41 4.82
C THR A 216 -8.62 -20.79 4.27
N ALA A 217 -7.68 -21.72 4.19
CA ALA A 217 -7.97 -23.09 3.76
C ALA A 217 -8.87 -23.84 4.76
N ALA A 218 -8.59 -23.73 6.07
CA ALA A 218 -9.44 -24.31 7.10
C ALA A 218 -10.85 -23.71 7.06
N TYR A 219 -10.95 -22.40 6.85
CA TYR A 219 -12.22 -21.72 6.69
C TYR A 219 -13.01 -22.21 5.47
N MET A 220 -12.35 -22.36 4.32
CA MET A 220 -12.97 -22.88 3.11
C MET A 220 -13.52 -24.31 3.31
N VAL A 221 -12.80 -25.18 4.03
CA VAL A 221 -13.30 -26.52 4.39
C VAL A 221 -14.53 -26.43 5.30
N LEU A 222 -14.52 -25.54 6.28
CA LEU A 222 -15.65 -25.34 7.19
C LEU A 222 -16.88 -24.81 6.44
N ALA A 223 -16.70 -23.84 5.54
CA ALA A 223 -17.77 -23.28 4.71
C ALA A 223 -18.41 -24.36 3.83
N VAL A 224 -17.59 -25.20 3.17
CA VAL A 224 -18.08 -26.34 2.37
C VAL A 224 -18.81 -27.37 3.25
N THR A 225 -18.29 -27.68 4.43
CA THR A 225 -18.92 -28.65 5.34
C THR A 225 -20.28 -28.17 5.83
N ASN A 226 -20.34 -26.92 6.30
CA ASN A 226 -21.59 -26.30 6.75
C ASN A 226 -22.61 -26.23 5.63
N TYR A 227 -22.17 -25.93 4.41
CA TYR A 227 -23.02 -25.94 3.23
C TYR A 227 -23.62 -27.32 2.96
N THR A 228 -22.80 -28.38 2.99
CA THR A 228 -23.30 -29.74 2.72
C THR A 228 -24.33 -30.23 3.73
N GLN A 229 -24.42 -29.57 4.88
CA GLN A 229 -25.37 -29.87 5.95
C GLN A 229 -26.60 -28.95 5.96
N ALA A 230 -26.58 -27.84 5.21
CA ALA A 230 -27.70 -26.90 5.16
C ALA A 230 -28.77 -27.39 4.18
N GLU A 231 -29.99 -27.60 4.67
CA GLU A 231 -31.16 -27.93 3.84
C GLU A 231 -31.77 -26.64 3.26
N GLY A 232 -31.59 -26.38 1.95
CA GLY A 232 -32.23 -25.25 1.26
C GLY A 232 -31.71 -25.01 -0.18
N ASP A 233 -32.60 -24.59 -1.08
CA ASP A 233 -32.32 -24.41 -2.52
C ASP A 233 -31.54 -23.12 -2.88
N ALA A 234 -31.44 -22.16 -1.96
CA ALA A 234 -30.87 -20.83 -2.23
C ALA A 234 -29.40 -20.71 -1.78
N PHE A 235 -28.48 -21.53 -2.30
CA PHE A 235 -27.11 -21.55 -1.76
C PHE A 235 -25.92 -21.79 -2.72
N PRO A 236 -26.00 -22.42 -3.91
CA PRO A 236 -24.78 -22.83 -4.64
C PRO A 236 -23.94 -21.67 -5.16
N VAL A 237 -24.56 -20.53 -5.51
CA VAL A 237 -23.85 -19.35 -6.01
C VAL A 237 -23.01 -18.69 -4.91
N ASP A 238 -23.54 -18.59 -3.70
CA ASP A 238 -22.84 -18.01 -2.55
C ASP A 238 -21.61 -18.83 -2.17
N LEU A 239 -21.75 -20.16 -2.11
CA LEU A 239 -20.61 -21.03 -1.81
C LEU A 239 -19.53 -20.94 -2.88
N VAL A 240 -19.91 -20.98 -4.16
CA VAL A 240 -18.95 -20.90 -5.27
C VAL A 240 -18.21 -19.56 -5.24
N PHE A 241 -18.91 -18.47 -4.95
CA PHE A 241 -18.31 -17.15 -4.87
C PHE A 241 -17.36 -17.03 -3.67
N GLU A 242 -17.80 -17.47 -2.49
CA GLU A 242 -17.00 -17.45 -1.26
C GLU A 242 -15.75 -18.34 -1.37
N CYS A 243 -15.90 -19.55 -1.89
CA CYS A 243 -14.79 -20.45 -2.20
C CYS A 243 -13.84 -19.86 -3.24
N GLY A 244 -14.39 -19.23 -4.29
CA GLY A 244 -13.60 -18.55 -5.33
C GLY A 244 -12.76 -17.42 -4.74
N LEU A 245 -13.35 -16.57 -3.90
CA LEU A 245 -12.64 -15.51 -3.21
C LEU A 245 -11.54 -16.05 -2.28
N ASN A 246 -11.84 -17.07 -1.47
CA ASN A 246 -10.86 -17.68 -0.57
C ASN A 246 -9.70 -18.35 -1.34
N ALA A 247 -9.99 -18.98 -2.48
CA ALA A 247 -8.96 -19.53 -3.35
C ALA A 247 -7.99 -18.45 -3.87
N VAL A 248 -8.49 -17.26 -4.18
CA VAL A 248 -7.64 -16.12 -4.60
C VAL A 248 -6.66 -15.71 -3.48
N VAL A 249 -7.09 -15.71 -2.21
CA VAL A 249 -6.21 -15.43 -1.06
C VAL A 249 -5.16 -16.53 -0.91
N ILE A 250 -5.55 -17.80 -1.03
CA ILE A 250 -4.61 -18.93 -0.96
C ILE A 250 -3.55 -18.82 -2.07
N VAL A 251 -3.94 -18.48 -3.29
CA VAL A 251 -3.01 -18.23 -4.40
C VAL A 251 -2.07 -17.07 -4.08
N ALA A 252 -2.59 -15.95 -3.55
CA ALA A 252 -1.76 -14.83 -3.13
C ALA A 252 -0.74 -15.23 -2.05
N CYS A 253 -1.16 -16.00 -1.03
CA CYS A 253 -0.27 -16.55 -0.01
C CYS A 253 0.82 -17.45 -0.62
N GLY A 254 0.46 -18.32 -1.57
CA GLY A 254 1.42 -19.15 -2.31
C GLY A 254 2.46 -18.32 -3.07
N MET A 255 2.02 -17.26 -3.76
CA MET A 255 2.93 -16.31 -4.44
C MET A 255 3.85 -15.60 -3.45
N MET A 256 3.36 -15.21 -2.28
CA MET A 256 4.16 -14.59 -1.21
C MET A 256 5.19 -15.56 -0.63
N ILE A 257 4.82 -16.83 -0.42
CA ILE A 257 5.74 -17.89 0.03
C ILE A 257 6.84 -18.11 -1.00
N ILE A 258 6.50 -18.26 -2.29
CA ILE A 258 7.47 -18.40 -3.37
C ILE A 258 8.41 -17.18 -3.41
N ASN A 259 7.86 -15.97 -3.37
CA ASN A 259 8.64 -14.72 -3.30
C ASN A 259 9.50 -14.64 -2.02
N GLY A 260 9.02 -15.21 -0.93
CA GLY A 260 9.68 -15.35 0.36
C GLY A 260 10.76 -16.44 0.38
N LEU A 261 10.79 -17.39 -0.56
CA LEU A 261 11.81 -18.45 -0.65
C LEU A 261 12.87 -18.15 -1.72
N VAL A 262 12.46 -17.56 -2.85
CA VAL A 262 13.34 -17.23 -3.98
C VAL A 262 14.15 -15.96 -3.65
N SER A 263 15.23 -16.13 -2.91
CA SER A 263 16.06 -15.05 -2.33
C SER A 263 16.77 -14.14 -3.32
N LYS A 264 16.83 -14.52 -4.60
CA LYS A 264 17.67 -13.88 -5.61
C LYS A 264 16.91 -13.04 -6.63
N SER A 265 15.57 -13.08 -6.67
CA SER A 265 14.83 -12.26 -7.62
C SER A 265 14.87 -10.79 -7.20
N LYS A 266 15.59 -9.97 -7.98
CA LYS A 266 15.51 -8.51 -7.88
C LYS A 266 14.18 -7.96 -8.42
N SER A 267 13.32 -8.79 -9.01
CA SER A 267 12.09 -8.31 -9.62
C SER A 267 10.99 -8.18 -8.56
N ASN A 268 10.56 -6.94 -8.30
CA ASN A 268 9.39 -6.64 -7.47
C ASN A 268 8.07 -6.93 -8.21
N ILE A 269 8.11 -7.62 -9.35
CA ILE A 269 6.95 -7.87 -10.21
C ILE A 269 5.98 -8.81 -9.50
N LEU A 270 6.47 -9.96 -9.02
CA LEU A 270 5.64 -10.95 -8.35
C LEU A 270 4.89 -10.33 -7.16
N GLN A 271 5.59 -9.54 -6.35
CA GLN A 271 5.00 -8.85 -5.21
C GLN A 271 3.94 -7.80 -5.61
N LYS A 272 4.14 -7.07 -6.72
CA LYS A 272 3.11 -6.15 -7.23
C LYS A 272 1.89 -6.90 -7.74
N VAL A 273 2.08 -8.01 -8.45
CA VAL A 273 0.98 -8.84 -8.94
C VAL A 273 0.20 -9.42 -7.77
N THR A 274 0.86 -9.99 -6.77
CA THR A 274 0.21 -10.47 -5.54
C THR A 274 -0.60 -9.36 -4.87
N LEU A 275 -0.09 -8.12 -4.83
CA LEU A 275 -0.81 -7.01 -4.20
C LEU A 275 -2.09 -6.66 -4.99
N ILE A 276 -2.01 -6.68 -6.32
CA ILE A 276 -3.18 -6.50 -7.20
C ILE A 276 -4.20 -7.61 -6.93
N VAL A 277 -3.77 -8.86 -6.85
CA VAL A 277 -4.64 -10.02 -6.58
C VAL A 277 -5.37 -9.86 -5.24
N ILE A 278 -4.67 -9.45 -4.17
CA ILE A 278 -5.30 -9.22 -2.87
C ILE A 278 -6.28 -8.04 -2.93
N TYR A 279 -5.97 -6.97 -3.64
CA TYR A 279 -6.92 -5.87 -3.83
C TYR A 279 -8.16 -6.29 -4.63
N CYS A 280 -8.01 -7.10 -5.67
CA CYS A 280 -9.13 -7.66 -6.41
C CYS A 280 -10.00 -8.56 -5.51
N HIS A 281 -9.37 -9.37 -4.64
CA HIS A 281 -10.11 -10.14 -3.64
C HIS A 281 -10.90 -9.24 -2.69
N MET A 282 -10.28 -8.21 -2.12
CA MET A 282 -10.97 -7.25 -1.24
C MET A 282 -12.13 -6.57 -1.96
N ALA A 283 -11.93 -6.13 -3.20
CA ALA A 283 -12.99 -5.51 -3.99
C ALA A 283 -14.13 -6.49 -4.30
N GLY A 284 -13.80 -7.75 -4.63
CA GLY A 284 -14.80 -8.81 -4.85
C GLY A 284 -15.57 -9.17 -3.59
N TYR A 285 -14.88 -9.24 -2.44
CA TYR A 285 -15.50 -9.50 -1.14
C TYR A 285 -16.43 -8.36 -0.73
N ILE A 286 -16.00 -7.10 -0.92
CA ILE A 286 -16.87 -5.93 -0.74
C ILE A 286 -18.08 -6.04 -1.67
N GLY A 287 -17.88 -6.24 -2.98
CA GLY A 287 -18.98 -6.36 -3.94
C GLY A 287 -19.98 -7.46 -3.58
N TRP A 288 -19.50 -8.59 -3.06
CA TRP A 288 -20.38 -9.66 -2.59
C TRP A 288 -21.08 -9.35 -1.28
N LEU A 289 -20.40 -8.70 -0.33
CA LEU A 289 -21.05 -8.14 0.85
C LEU A 289 -22.08 -7.07 0.50
N LEU A 290 -21.97 -6.39 -0.64
CA LEU A 290 -23.02 -5.47 -1.14
C LEU A 290 -24.18 -6.23 -1.79
N TYR A 291 -23.91 -7.35 -2.46
CA TYR A 291 -24.91 -8.16 -3.16
C TYR A 291 -25.72 -9.09 -2.22
N ARG A 292 -25.06 -9.73 -1.26
CA ARG A 292 -25.66 -10.73 -0.35
C ARG A 292 -26.75 -10.22 0.61
N PRO A 293 -26.70 -8.99 1.15
CA PRO A 293 -27.79 -8.45 1.97
C PRO A 293 -29.10 -8.37 1.19
N ALA A 294 -29.04 -8.27 -0.15
CA ALA A 294 -30.22 -8.28 -1.00
C ALA A 294 -30.91 -9.65 -1.05
N SER A 295 -30.17 -10.75 -0.77
CA SER A 295 -30.68 -12.12 -0.89
C SER A 295 -31.01 -12.80 0.44
N MET A 296 -30.61 -12.25 1.59
CA MET A 296 -30.90 -12.83 2.92
C MET A 296 -32.04 -12.11 3.63
N THR A 297 -33.05 -12.90 4.04
CA THR A 297 -34.33 -12.49 4.61
C THR A 297 -34.24 -11.94 6.04
N GLY A 298 -35.18 -11.05 6.40
CA GLY A 298 -35.63 -10.74 7.78
C GLY A 298 -34.78 -9.78 8.61
N GLN A 299 -33.46 -9.75 8.42
CA GLN A 299 -32.53 -8.88 9.19
C GLN A 299 -31.58 -8.09 8.29
N THR A 300 -32.08 -7.60 7.15
CA THR A 300 -31.30 -6.82 6.18
C THR A 300 -30.51 -5.68 6.82
N LEU A 301 -31.13 -4.98 7.77
CA LEU A 301 -30.54 -3.82 8.44
C LEU A 301 -29.31 -4.20 9.28
N LEU A 302 -29.31 -5.37 9.92
CA LEU A 302 -28.17 -5.91 10.67
C LEU A 302 -27.02 -6.31 9.74
N VAL A 303 -27.33 -6.99 8.63
CA VAL A 303 -26.31 -7.37 7.65
C VAL A 303 -25.68 -6.12 7.04
N LEU A 304 -26.51 -5.15 6.67
CA LEU A 304 -26.08 -3.87 6.12
C LEU A 304 -25.17 -3.10 7.11
N TYR A 305 -25.54 -3.10 8.39
CA TYR A 305 -24.72 -2.55 9.46
C TYR A 305 -23.35 -3.24 9.56
N LEU A 306 -23.32 -4.57 9.57
CA LEU A 306 -22.07 -5.35 9.64
C LEU A 306 -21.16 -5.08 8.43
N VAL A 307 -21.73 -4.99 7.23
CA VAL A 307 -20.99 -4.68 6.00
C VAL A 307 -20.38 -3.29 6.06
N ASN A 308 -21.16 -2.28 6.47
CA ASN A 308 -20.63 -0.93 6.62
C ASN A 308 -19.56 -0.84 7.72
N MET A 309 -19.75 -1.54 8.84
CA MET A 309 -18.74 -1.65 9.89
C MET A 309 -17.43 -2.22 9.38
N VAL A 310 -17.50 -3.32 8.63
CA VAL A 310 -16.34 -3.95 8.01
C VAL A 310 -15.60 -3.01 7.06
N LEU A 311 -16.35 -2.27 6.21
CA LEU A 311 -15.79 -1.29 5.29
C LEU A 311 -15.08 -0.15 6.04
N ILE A 312 -15.70 0.35 7.11
CA ILE A 312 -15.16 1.42 7.93
C ILE A 312 -13.91 0.96 8.68
N ILE A 313 -13.96 -0.22 9.29
CA ILE A 313 -12.84 -0.85 10.01
C ILE A 313 -11.64 -1.04 9.09
N SER A 314 -11.87 -1.62 7.91
CA SER A 314 -10.82 -1.85 6.93
C SER A 314 -10.22 -0.53 6.43
N GLY A 315 -11.08 0.48 6.21
CA GLY A 315 -10.73 1.87 5.95
C GLY A 315 -9.74 2.45 6.95
N PHE A 316 -10.15 2.50 8.21
CA PHE A 316 -9.36 3.10 9.28
C PHE A 316 -8.10 2.32 9.62
N THR A 317 -8.18 0.99 9.66
CA THR A 317 -7.03 0.12 9.87
C THR A 317 -5.99 0.36 8.78
N PHE A 318 -6.41 0.46 7.52
CA PHE A 318 -5.51 0.76 6.43
C PHE A 318 -4.90 2.16 6.54
N PHE A 319 -5.67 3.20 6.90
CA PHE A 319 -5.11 4.54 7.12
C PHE A 319 -4.05 4.53 8.22
N PHE A 320 -4.37 3.91 9.36
CA PHE A 320 -3.47 3.83 10.50
C PHE A 320 -2.15 3.14 10.11
N LEU A 321 -2.26 1.93 9.56
CA LEU A 321 -1.12 1.11 9.15
C LEU A 321 -0.30 1.78 8.04
N SER A 322 -0.96 2.35 7.02
CA SER A 322 -0.31 3.10 5.94
C SER A 322 0.47 4.30 6.49
N GLY A 323 -0.11 5.02 7.45
CA GLY A 323 0.54 6.13 8.15
C GLY A 323 1.81 5.70 8.88
N ILE A 324 1.74 4.61 9.67
CA ILE A 324 2.91 4.06 10.37
C ILE A 324 4.01 3.66 9.39
N ILE A 325 3.67 2.92 8.33
CA ILE A 325 4.64 2.49 7.32
C ILE A 325 5.33 3.70 6.69
N ASN A 326 4.55 4.70 6.27
CA ASN A 326 5.08 5.90 5.64
C ASN A 326 6.03 6.64 6.59
N MET A 327 5.62 6.81 7.84
CA MET A 327 6.42 7.46 8.87
C MET A 327 7.75 6.74 9.08
N LEU A 328 7.73 5.41 9.27
CA LEU A 328 8.95 4.62 9.42
C LEU A 328 9.88 4.72 8.20
N CYS A 329 9.30 4.72 7.00
CA CYS A 329 10.06 4.89 5.77
C CYS A 329 10.70 6.27 5.65
N ASP A 330 9.97 7.32 6.01
CA ASP A 330 10.45 8.69 5.92
C ASP A 330 11.50 9.00 7.00
N VAL A 331 11.33 8.49 8.21
CA VAL A 331 12.36 8.51 9.27
C VAL A 331 13.62 7.77 8.82
N ARG A 332 13.48 6.58 8.23
CA ARG A 332 14.65 5.85 7.72
C ARG A 332 15.37 6.61 6.61
N LYS A 333 14.62 7.22 5.67
CA LYS A 333 15.20 8.05 4.61
C LYS A 333 15.95 9.25 5.19
N SER A 334 15.41 9.92 6.20
CA SER A 334 16.05 11.07 6.85
C SER A 334 17.33 10.66 7.58
N VAL A 335 17.32 9.53 8.29
CA VAL A 335 18.50 8.95 8.94
C VAL A 335 19.57 8.56 7.93
N LEU A 336 19.20 7.90 6.82
CA LEU A 336 20.15 7.55 5.76
C LEU A 336 20.74 8.78 5.07
N LYS A 337 19.94 9.83 4.86
CA LYS A 337 20.42 11.10 4.31
C LYS A 337 21.43 11.76 5.26
N ARG A 338 21.14 11.82 6.55
CA ARG A 338 22.07 12.34 7.58
C ARG A 338 23.36 11.52 7.61
N LYS A 339 23.27 10.19 7.59
CA LYS A 339 24.45 9.30 7.57
C LYS A 339 25.33 9.55 6.34
N ARG A 340 24.73 9.67 5.15
CA ARG A 340 25.48 10.00 3.92
C ARG A 340 26.17 11.35 4.00
N ALA A 341 25.48 12.37 4.49
CA ALA A 341 26.09 13.70 4.68
C ALA A 341 27.28 13.67 5.64
N ILE A 342 27.18 12.91 6.74
CA ILE A 342 28.30 12.70 7.68
C ILE A 342 29.45 11.94 7.01
N ASP A 343 29.15 10.88 6.26
CA ASP A 343 30.16 10.08 5.56
C ASP A 343 30.86 10.89 4.45
N GLU A 344 30.15 11.76 3.75
CA GLU A 344 30.67 12.71 2.76
C GLU A 344 31.56 13.77 3.43
N ALA A 345 31.13 14.37 4.54
CA ALA A 345 31.95 15.30 5.31
C ALA A 345 33.26 14.65 5.81
N LYS A 346 33.19 13.41 6.31
CA LYS A 346 34.37 12.63 6.72
C LYS A 346 35.31 12.30 5.54
N ARG A 347 34.78 12.09 4.33
CA ARG A 347 35.62 11.90 3.14
C ARG A 347 36.31 13.21 2.76
N SER A 348 35.56 14.30 2.66
CA SER A 348 36.11 15.63 2.37
C SER A 348 37.23 16.03 3.34
N GLN A 349 37.06 15.76 4.64
CA GLN A 349 38.09 16.05 5.65
C GLN A 349 39.36 15.19 5.45
N ARG A 350 39.21 13.90 5.11
CA ARG A 350 40.36 13.02 4.83
C ARG A 350 41.09 13.43 3.55
N ASP A 351 40.35 13.84 2.52
CA ASP A 351 40.94 14.29 1.27
C ASP A 351 41.69 15.62 1.47
N TRP A 352 41.17 16.51 2.31
CA TRP A 352 41.86 17.73 2.72
C TRP A 352 43.17 17.45 3.48
N HIS A 353 43.16 16.53 4.46
CA HIS A 353 44.38 16.12 5.17
C HIS A 353 45.41 15.44 4.27
N ARG A 354 44.98 14.69 3.24
CA ARG A 354 45.89 14.13 2.24
C ARG A 354 46.52 15.23 1.39
N ALA A 355 45.72 16.20 0.96
CA ALA A 355 46.21 17.34 0.17
C ALA A 355 47.21 18.18 0.97
N SER A 356 46.95 18.47 2.26
CA SER A 356 47.87 19.24 3.11
C SER A 356 49.23 18.56 3.30
N ASN A 357 49.26 17.23 3.43
CA ASN A 357 50.51 16.47 3.57
C ASN A 357 51.33 16.45 2.26
N PHE A 358 50.69 16.56 1.10
CA PHE A 358 51.39 16.61 -0.19
C PHE A 358 52.04 17.95 -0.49
N VAL A 359 51.50 19.06 0.03
CA VAL A 359 52.03 20.39 -0.24
C VAL A 359 53.32 20.69 0.53
N GLY A 360 53.74 19.81 1.45
CA GLY A 360 55.10 19.85 2.00
C GLY A 360 55.50 21.23 2.50
N VAL A 361 54.59 21.92 3.20
CA VAL A 361 54.96 23.11 3.98
C VAL A 361 55.77 22.59 5.16
N LYS A 362 57.05 22.34 4.92
CA LYS A 362 58.06 22.34 5.98
C LYS A 362 58.01 23.75 6.57
N SER A 363 57.41 23.84 7.76
CA SER A 363 57.58 24.99 8.65
C SER A 363 59.04 25.26 8.91
#